data_AF-A0A9N9H5U3-F1
#
_entry.id   AF-A0A9N9H5U3-F1
#
_cell.length_a   1.000
_cell.length_b   1.000
_cell.length_c   1.000
_cell.angle_alpha   90.00
_cell.angle_beta   90.00
_cell.angle_gamma   90.00
#
_symmetry.space_group_name_H-M   'P 1'
#
loop_
_entity.id
_entity.type
_entity.pdbx_description
1 polymer ?
#
loop_
_entity_poly.entity_id
_entity_poly.type
_entity_poly.pdbx_seq_one_letter_code
_entity_poly.pdbx_strand_id
1 'polypeptide(L)' 'MSSEQNYPGYEALRTYLTRSRDKSFWGFLHRCRDTIVATTSATSFWRDLNNSWCERFLEEAKKILNSNGLEDK' A
#
# COMPACT_ATOMS: atom_id res chain seq x y z
N MET A 1 7.09 2.25 -20.26
CA MET A 1 7.27 3.23 -19.17
C MET A 1 6.20 2.93 -18.13
N SER A 2 6.55 2.16 -17.11
CA SER A 2 5.60 1.76 -16.07
C SER A 2 5.31 2.98 -15.21
N SER A 3 4.05 3.35 -15.11
CA SER A 3 3.57 4.40 -14.22
C SER A 3 3.92 4.03 -12.77
N GLU A 4 5.07 4.51 -12.28
CA GLU A 4 5.32 4.57 -10.85
C GLU A 4 4.17 5.37 -10.26
N GLN A 5 3.32 4.70 -9.48
CA GLN A 5 2.20 5.34 -8.82
C GLN A 5 2.76 6.37 -7.84
N ASN A 6 2.83 7.63 -8.28
CA ASN A 6 3.44 8.73 -7.54
C ASN A 6 2.45 9.34 -6.54
N TYR A 7 1.80 8.50 -5.73
CA TYR A 7 1.05 9.01 -4.59
C TYR A 7 1.91 9.00 -3.32
N PRO A 8 1.77 10.02 -2.45
CA PRO A 8 2.52 10.06 -1.22
C PRO A 8 2.26 8.80 -0.37
N GLY A 9 3.34 8.11 0.03
CA GLY A 9 3.31 6.87 0.80
C GLY A 9 3.28 5.56 -0.02
N TYR A 10 3.34 5.63 -1.36
CA TYR A 10 3.49 4.46 -2.23
C TYR A 10 4.71 3.60 -1.86
N GLU A 11 5.88 4.22 -1.68
CA GLU A 11 7.11 3.50 -1.31
C GLU A 11 6.99 2.79 0.04
N ALA A 12 6.27 3.36 1.00
CA ALA A 12 6.01 2.73 2.29
C ALA A 12 5.12 1.50 2.15
N LEU A 13 4.06 1.59 1.34
CA LEU A 13 3.18 0.46 1.02
C LEU A 13 3.95 -0.66 0.32
N ARG A 14 4.71 -0.33 -0.73
CA ARG A 14 5.48 -1.30 -1.50
C ARG A 14 6.57 -1.96 -0.66
N THR A 15 7.27 -1.20 0.18
CA THR A 15 8.25 -1.73 1.14
C THR A 15 7.58 -2.67 2.14
N TYR A 16 6.41 -2.30 2.68
CA TYR A 16 5.68 -3.17 3.59
C TYR A 16 5.27 -4.48 2.93
N LEU A 17 4.69 -4.43 1.73
CA LEU A 17 4.19 -5.61 1.02
C LEU A 17 5.30 -6.55 0.54
N THR A 18 6.49 -6.03 0.24
CA THR A 18 7.65 -6.85 -0.17
C THR A 18 8.38 -7.48 1.03
N ARG A 19 8.43 -6.80 2.18
CA ARG A 19 9.16 -7.28 3.38
C ARG A 19 8.29 -8.07 4.35
N SER A 20 6.97 -7.88 4.34
CA SER A 20 6.08 -8.56 5.27
C SER A 20 5.77 -9.97 4.79
N ARG A 21 6.10 -10.97 5.63
CA ARG A 21 5.77 -12.38 5.40
C ARG A 21 4.25 -12.59 5.40
N ASP A 22 3.54 -11.86 6.26
CA ASP A 22 2.08 -11.82 6.32
C ASP A 22 1.57 -10.44 5.91
N LYS A 23 0.85 -10.40 4.79
CA LYS A 23 0.28 -9.17 4.23
C LYS A 23 -1.01 -8.83 4.99
N SER A 24 -0.90 -8.04 6.05
CA SER A 24 -2.04 -7.53 6.81
C SER A 24 -2.25 -6.04 6.57
N PHE A 25 -3.46 -5.64 6.17
CA PHE A 25 -3.81 -4.22 6.03
C PHE A 25 -3.78 -3.49 7.38
N TRP A 26 -4.27 -4.11 8.45
CA TRP A 26 -4.17 -3.56 9.80
C TRP A 26 -2.72 -3.41 10.27
N GLY A 27 -1.87 -4.39 9.95
CA GLY A 27 -0.44 -4.28 10.22
C GLY A 27 0.23 -3.14 9.45
N PHE A 28 -0.19 -2.90 8.20
CA PHE A 28 0.26 -1.76 7.39
C PHE A 28 -0.16 -0.43 8.02
N LEU A 29 -1.44 -0.28 8.38
CA LEU A 29 -1.95 0.92 9.04
C LEU A 29 -1.19 1.24 10.32
N HIS A 30 -0.86 0.21 11.12
CA HIS A 30 -0.13 0.40 12.36
C HIS A 30 1.33 0.79 12.13
N ARG A 31 2.04 0.11 11.21
CA ARG A 31 3.47 0.33 10.96
C ARG A 31 3.77 1.58 10.12
N CYS A 32 2.86 1.96 9.24
CA CYS A 32 3.02 3.11 8.34
C CYS A 32 2.12 4.29 8.74
N ARG A 33 1.63 4.33 9.99
CA ARG A 33 0.71 5.36 10.49
C ARG A 33 1.23 6.77 10.27
N ASP A 34 2.48 7.05 10.62
CA ASP A 34 3.04 8.40 10.49
C ASP A 34 3.13 8.83 9.03
N THR A 35 3.48 7.91 8.14
CA THR A 35 3.46 8.17 6.69
C THR A 35 2.04 8.43 6.20
N ILE A 36 1.05 7.64 6.62
CA ILE A 36 -0.36 7.83 6.24
C ILE A 36 -0.86 9.19 6.72
N VAL A 37 -0.59 9.55 7.98
CA VAL A 37 -1.01 10.83 8.55
C VAL A 37 -0.33 12.01 7.85
N ALA A 38 0.97 11.93 7.59
CA ALA A 38 1.72 12.99 6.89
C ALA A 38 1.28 13.19 5.44
N THR A 39 0.77 12.13 4.80
CA THR A 39 0.33 12.14 3.40
C THR A 39 -1.15 12.45 3.23
N THR A 40 -1.88 12.61 4.33
CA THR A 40 -3.30 12.89 4.38
C THR A 40 -3.54 14.38 4.59
N SER A 41 -4.45 14.97 3.81
CA SER A 41 -4.89 16.35 4.04
C SER A 41 -5.74 16.42 5.32
N ALA A 42 -5.59 17.49 6.11
CA ALA A 42 -6.33 17.68 7.38
C ALA A 42 -7.86 17.65 7.23
N THR A 43 -8.38 17.79 6.00
CA THR A 43 -9.81 17.76 5.66
C THR A 43 -10.32 16.40 5.17
N SER A 44 -9.47 15.38 5.04
CA SER A 44 -9.89 14.07 4.57
C SER A 44 -10.73 13.34 5.62
N PHE A 45 -11.95 12.95 5.24
CA PHE A 45 -12.77 12.06 6.06
C PHE A 45 -12.02 10.74 6.28
N TRP A 46 -11.74 10.40 7.54
CA TRP A 46 -10.98 9.20 7.93
C TRP A 46 -11.49 7.90 7.27
N ARG A 47 -12.81 7.81 7.05
CA ARG A 47 -13.43 6.68 6.36
C ARG A 47 -12.98 6.58 4.91
N ASP A 48 -13.00 7.68 4.18
CA ASP A 48 -12.66 7.72 2.77
C ASP A 48 -11.16 7.49 2.60
N LEU A 49 -10.34 8.05 3.51
CA LEU A 49 -8.92 7.75 3.60
C LEU A 49 -8.65 6.26 3.80
N ASN A 50 -9.32 5.63 4.77
CA ASN A 50 -9.17 4.20 5.03
C ASN A 50 -9.56 3.36 3.80
N ASN A 51 -10.66 3.71 3.13
CA ASN A 51 -11.09 3.03 1.91
C ASN A 51 -10.06 3.16 0.78
N SER A 52 -9.53 4.37 0.55
CA SER A 52 -8.50 4.58 -0.47
C SER A 52 -7.21 3.80 -0.18
N TRP A 53 -6.76 3.74 1.08
CA TRP A 53 -5.58 2.95 1.45
C TRP A 53 -5.84 1.44 1.35
N CYS A 54 -7.05 0.98 1.66
CA CYS A 54 -7.45 -0.41 1.49
C CYS A 54 -7.41 -0.84 0.02
N GLU A 55 -7.97 -0.01 -0.87
CA GLU A 55 -7.96 -0.26 -2.31
C GLU A 55 -6.53 -0.34 -2.86
N ARG A 56 -5.68 0.65 -2.53
CA ARG A 56 -4.26 0.66 -2.89
C ARG A 56 -3.52 -0.56 -2.39
N PHE A 57 -3.77 -0.95 -1.13
CA PHE A 57 -3.16 -2.13 -0.53
C PHE A 57 -3.51 -3.40 -1.31
N LEU A 58 -4.78 -3.58 -1.66
CA LEU A 58 -5.25 -4.74 -2.42
C LEU A 58 -4.67 -4.76 -3.85
N GLU A 59 -4.63 -3.61 -4.52
CA GLU A 59 -4.06 -3.48 -5.86
C GLU A 59 -2.58 -3.86 -5.88
N GLU A 60 -1.78 -3.27 -4.99
CA GLU A 60 -0.35 -3.53 -4.92
C GLU A 60 -0.03 -4.95 -4.43
N ALA A 61 -0.81 -5.48 -3.48
CA ALA A 61 -0.65 -6.85 -3.02
C ALA A 61 -0.91 -7.85 -4.17
N LYS A 62 -1.91 -7.60 -5.02
CA LYS A 62 -2.20 -8.41 -6.22
C LYS A 62 -1.08 -8.32 -7.26
N LYS A 63 -0.55 -7.11 -7.52
CA LYS A 63 0.58 -6.93 -8.45
C LYS A 63 1.80 -7.73 -8.01
N ILE A 64 2.16 -7.65 -6.73
CA ILE A 64 3.32 -8.40 -6.18
C ILE A 64 3.06 -9.90 -6.24
N LEU A 65 1.84 -10.37 -5.93
CA LEU A 65 1.50 -11.79 -6.02
C LEU A 65 1.60 -12.30 -7.47
N ASN A 66 1.09 -11.54 -8.43
CA ASN A 66 1.13 -11.91 -9.86
C ASN A 66 2.56 -11.82 -10.44
N SER A 67 3.37 -10.87 -9.97
CA SER A 67 4.78 -10.75 -10.38
C SER A 67 5.62 -11.93 -9.89
N ASN A 68 5.37 -12.42 -8.66
CA ASN A 68 6.09 -13.56 -8.09
C ASN A 68 5.60 -14.91 -8.62
N GLY A 69 4.47 -14.96 -9.35
CA GLY A 69 3.93 -16.18 -9.96
C GLY A 69 4.38 -16.43 -11.40
N LEU A 70 5.23 -15.55 -11.96
CA LEU A 70 5.69 -15.59 -13.35
C LEU A 70 7.15 -16.04 -13.50
N GLU A 71 7.83 -16.42 -12.40
CA GLU A 71 9.19 -16.97 -12.43
C GLU A 71 9.24 -18.50 -12.63
N ASP A 72 8.09 -19.19 -12.71
CA ASP A 72 7.99 -20.62 -13.01
C ASP A 72 7.27 -20.86 -14.36
N LYS A 73 7.98 -20.69 -15.49
CA LYS A 73 7.66 -21.41 -16.73
C LYS A 73 8.84 -21.57 -17.66
#